data_AF-A0A971L0N2-F1
#
_entry.id   AF-A0A971L0N2-F1
#
_cell.length_a   1.000
_cell.length_b   1.000
_cell.length_c   1.000
_cell.angle_alpha   90.00
_cell.angle_beta   90.00
_cell.angle_gamma   90.00
#
_symmetry.space_group_name_H-M   'P 1'
#
loop_
_entity.id
_entity.type
_entity.pdbx_description
1 polymer ?
#
loop_
_entity_poly.entity_id
_entity_poly.type
_entity_poly.pdbx_seq_one_letter_code
_entity_poly.pdbx_strand_id
1 'polypeptide(L)'
;EHLIVICSPRTPHSQWVCKEIETFSELHGHDRILALLIEGEPEESFPDQLRLVKKKTVREDGTVTEEIQEIEPLAADIRAQNLGGTKKKLKTEILRLLAPILNCRFDDLKQRHRERKVKQALTLSFAISLFFLLFGSYSAYQAAMIRQQSEVIKEKSEQVEQKSKEVE
;
A
#
# COMPACT_ATOMS: atom_id res chain seq x y z
N GLU A 1 -23.73 -3.58 7.82
CA GLU A 1 -24.13 -3.00 6.52
C GLU A 1 -23.51 -1.62 6.37
N HIS A 2 -23.34 -1.13 5.14
CA HIS A 2 -22.78 0.19 4.84
C HIS A 2 -23.68 0.88 3.80
N LEU A 3 -23.82 2.20 3.89
CA LEU A 3 -24.52 3.02 2.91
C LEU A 3 -23.49 3.77 2.07
N ILE A 4 -23.54 3.61 0.75
CA ILE A 4 -22.72 4.40 -0.17
C ILE A 4 -23.59 5.48 -0.79
N VAL A 5 -23.24 6.75 -0.57
CA VAL A 5 -23.96 7.90 -1.11
C VAL A 5 -23.21 8.44 -2.32
N ILE A 6 -23.87 8.49 -3.47
CA ILE A 6 -23.33 9.10 -4.69
C ILE A 6 -23.62 10.60 -4.64
N CYS A 7 -22.57 11.39 -4.44
CA CYS A 7 -22.65 12.82 -4.18
C CYS A 7 -22.39 13.64 -5.44
N SER A 8 -23.32 14.56 -5.71
CA SER A 8 -23.31 15.56 -6.78
C SER A 8 -24.04 16.81 -6.27
N PRO A 9 -24.00 17.96 -6.97
CA PRO A 9 -24.74 19.16 -6.55
C PRO A 9 -26.26 18.96 -6.42
N ARG A 10 -26.81 17.89 -7.02
CA ARG A 10 -28.23 17.52 -6.91
C ARG A 10 -28.54 16.77 -5.62
N THR A 11 -27.54 16.22 -4.94
CA THR A 11 -27.70 15.30 -3.82
C THR A 11 -28.33 16.00 -2.59
N PRO A 12 -27.89 17.21 -2.17
CA PRO A 12 -28.53 17.91 -1.05
C PRO A 12 -30.00 18.30 -1.29
N HIS A 13 -30.40 18.44 -2.55
CA HIS A 13 -31.77 18.78 -2.93
C HIS A 13 -32.72 17.57 -2.97
N SER A 14 -32.18 16.34 -2.89
CA SER A 14 -33.00 15.14 -2.93
C SER A 14 -33.50 14.78 -1.52
N GLN A 15 -34.79 15.03 -1.27
CA GLN A 15 -35.44 14.68 -0.01
C GLN A 15 -35.29 13.19 0.32
N TRP A 16 -35.34 12.32 -0.68
CA TRP A 16 -35.19 10.89 -0.48
C TRP A 16 -33.78 10.52 0.00
N VAL A 17 -32.74 11.07 -0.63
CA VAL A 17 -31.35 10.79 -0.23
C VAL A 17 -31.07 11.33 1.17
N CYS A 18 -31.50 12.57 1.45
CA CYS A 18 -31.34 13.18 2.77
C CYS A 18 -32.06 12.36 3.86
N LYS A 19 -33.28 11.88 3.59
CA LYS A 19 -34.03 11.05 4.53
C LYS A 19 -33.40 9.68 4.74
N GLU A 20 -32.88 9.07 3.69
CA GLU A 20 -32.17 7.79 3.76
C GLU A 20 -30.91 7.92 4.62
N ILE A 21 -30.11 8.97 4.42
CA ILE A 21 -28.90 9.24 5.22
C ILE A 21 -29.26 9.40 6.71
N GLU A 22 -30.27 10.22 7.01
CA GLU A 22 -30.75 10.44 8.38
C GLU A 22 -31.18 9.12 9.03
N THR A 23 -32.07 8.38 8.36
CA THR A 23 -32.61 7.11 8.86
C THR A 23 -31.53 6.06 9.03
N PHE A 24 -30.59 5.95 8.08
CA PHE A 24 -29.49 5.01 8.17
C PHE A 24 -28.52 5.36 9.31
N SER A 25 -28.23 6.65 9.49
CA SER A 25 -27.35 7.12 10.58
C SER A 25 -27.94 6.79 11.95
N GLU A 26 -29.25 6.96 12.14
CA GLU A 26 -29.96 6.58 13.37
C GLU A 26 -29.94 5.08 13.66
N LEU A 27 -30.02 4.24 12.62
CA LEU A 27 -30.09 2.78 12.76
C LEU A 27 -28.71 2.10 12.87
N HIS A 28 -27.73 2.56 12.09
CA HIS A 28 -26.46 1.86 11.89
C HIS A 28 -25.23 2.66 12.34
N GLY A 29 -25.41 3.93 12.70
CA GLY A 29 -24.35 4.86 13.02
C GLY A 29 -23.77 5.56 11.78
N HIS A 30 -23.28 6.78 12.01
CA HIS A 30 -22.78 7.67 10.96
C HIS A 30 -21.50 7.14 10.28
N ASP A 31 -20.64 6.44 11.03
CA ASP A 31 -19.34 5.94 10.55
C ASP A 31 -19.43 4.94 9.40
N ARG A 32 -20.64 4.39 9.15
CA ARG A 32 -20.91 3.41 8.10
C ARG A 32 -21.47 4.02 6.82
N ILE A 33 -21.55 5.35 6.75
CA ILE A 33 -21.97 6.09 5.57
C ILE A 33 -20.73 6.57 4.82
N LEU A 34 -20.60 6.15 3.57
CA LEU A 34 -19.43 6.39 2.73
C LEU A 34 -19.83 7.26 1.54
N ALA A 35 -19.15 8.39 1.35
CA ALA A 35 -19.46 9.31 0.26
C ALA A 35 -18.64 9.02 -1.01
N LEU A 36 -19.25 9.13 -2.18
CA LEU A 36 -18.59 9.06 -3.49
C LEU A 36 -18.89 10.33 -4.26
N LEU A 37 -17.91 11.22 -4.37
CA LEU A 37 -18.04 12.49 -5.08
C LEU A 37 -17.83 12.28 -6.59
N ILE A 38 -18.89 12.52 -7.36
CA ILE A 38 -18.90 12.34 -8.83
C ILE A 38 -18.87 13.66 -9.61
N GLU A 39 -19.35 14.74 -9.01
CA GLU A 39 -19.56 16.06 -9.64
C GLU A 39 -19.62 17.12 -8.53
N GLY A 40 -19.29 18.38 -8.84
CA GLY A 40 -19.37 19.51 -7.90
C GLY A 40 -18.29 19.50 -6.81
N GLU A 41 -18.27 20.52 -5.95
CA GLU A 41 -17.40 20.54 -4.77
C GLU A 41 -18.06 19.85 -3.56
N PRO A 42 -17.28 19.37 -2.57
CA PRO A 42 -17.80 18.76 -1.35
C PRO A 42 -18.87 19.61 -0.65
N GLU A 43 -18.64 20.93 -0.53
CA GLU A 43 -19.56 21.88 0.12
C GLU A 43 -20.93 21.94 -0.57
N GLU A 44 -20.96 21.80 -1.89
CA GLU A 44 -22.18 21.87 -2.70
C GLU A 44 -22.86 20.51 -2.86
N SER A 45 -22.09 19.43 -2.74
CA SER A 45 -22.51 18.08 -3.14
C SER A 45 -22.81 17.18 -1.94
N PHE A 46 -22.35 17.54 -0.75
CA PHE A 46 -22.57 16.77 0.48
C PHE A 46 -23.74 17.35 1.27
N PRO A 47 -24.88 16.62 1.36
CA PRO A 47 -25.98 16.98 2.25
C PRO A 47 -25.53 17.28 3.67
N ASP A 48 -26.24 18.18 4.35
CA ASP A 48 -25.98 18.52 5.74
C ASP A 48 -26.06 17.29 6.65
N GLN A 49 -26.93 16.32 6.32
CA GLN A 49 -27.05 15.06 7.06
C GLN A 49 -25.78 14.21 7.01
N LEU A 50 -24.87 14.43 6.05
CA LEU A 50 -23.56 13.79 5.98
C LEU A 50 -22.48 14.55 6.75
N ARG A 51 -22.58 15.89 6.76
CA ARG A 51 -21.57 16.79 7.36
C ARG A 51 -21.84 17.10 8.83
N LEU A 52 -23.10 17.15 9.24
CA LEU A 52 -23.52 17.55 10.58
C LEU A 52 -23.94 16.31 11.37
N VAL A 53 -23.12 15.94 12.36
CA VAL A 53 -23.38 14.79 13.23
C VAL A 53 -23.78 15.25 14.62
N LYS A 54 -24.84 14.64 15.16
CA LYS A 54 -25.29 14.86 16.53
C LYS A 54 -24.42 14.04 17.48
N LYS A 55 -23.56 14.70 18.25
CA LYS A 55 -22.73 14.04 19.26
C LYS A 55 -23.34 14.27 20.65
N LYS A 56 -23.61 13.17 21.35
CA LYS A 56 -24.04 13.19 22.75
C LYS A 56 -22.81 13.27 23.64
N THR A 57 -22.64 14.39 24.33
CA THR A 57 -21.57 14.57 25.32
C THR A 57 -22.20 14.57 26.71
N VAL A 58 -21.68 13.71 27.59
CA VAL A 58 -22.07 13.68 29.00
C VAL A 58 -21.17 14.64 29.76
N ARG A 59 -21.76 15.66 30.38
CA ARG A 59 -21.04 16.62 31.22
C ARG A 59 -20.69 16.00 32.58
N GLU A 60 -19.78 16.64 33.30
CA GLU A 60 -19.32 16.18 34.63
C GLU A 60 -20.45 16.12 35.67
N ASP A 61 -21.53 16.88 35.46
CA ASP A 61 -22.74 16.88 36.28
C ASP A 61 -23.74 15.75 35.91
N GLY A 62 -23.41 14.90 34.95
CA GLY A 62 -24.27 13.82 34.46
C GLY A 62 -25.33 14.26 33.46
N THR A 63 -25.39 15.54 33.07
CA THR A 63 -26.32 16.00 32.03
C THR A 63 -25.84 15.61 30.64
N VAL A 64 -26.76 15.13 29.80
CA VAL A 64 -26.48 14.78 28.38
C VAL A 64 -26.81 16.00 27.52
N THR A 65 -25.79 16.56 26.87
CA THR A 65 -25.97 17.63 25.88
C THR A 65 -25.78 17.06 24.48
N GLU A 66 -26.68 17.40 23.56
CA GLU A 66 -26.51 17.13 22.12
C GLU A 66 -25.86 18.34 21.47
N GLU A 67 -24.63 18.17 20.99
CA GLU A 67 -23.92 19.17 20.21
C GLU A 67 -23.88 18.73 18.74
N ILE A 68 -24.16 19.67 17.83
CA ILE A 68 -24.02 19.44 16.40
C ILE A 68 -22.56 19.74 16.05
N GLN A 69 -21.86 18.71 15.59
CA GLN A 69 -20.48 18.83 15.12
C GLN A 69 -20.44 18.72 13.60
N GLU A 70 -19.82 19.69 12.94
CA GLU A 70 -19.47 19.57 11.53
C GLU A 70 -18.23 18.67 11.38
N ILE A 71 -18.34 17.66 10.51
CA ILE A 71 -17.29 16.70 10.19
C ILE A 71 -17.11 16.61 8.68
N GLU A 72 -15.91 16.25 8.25
CA GLU A 72 -15.65 15.87 6.87
C GLU A 72 -15.95 14.37 6.70
N PRO A 73 -16.95 13.98 5.89
CA PRO A 73 -17.27 12.57 5.68
C PRO A 73 -16.15 11.88 4.91
N LEU A 74 -15.94 10.59 5.20
CA LEU A 74 -15.00 9.78 4.43
C LEU A 74 -15.51 9.63 2.99
N ALA A 75 -14.84 10.31 2.07
CA ALA A 75 -15.24 10.41 0.68
C ALA A 75 -14.20 9.85 -0.29
N ALA A 76 -14.67 9.18 -1.33
CA ALA A 76 -13.91 8.85 -2.53
C ALA A 76 -14.17 9.92 -3.59
N ASP A 77 -13.11 10.56 -4.12
CA ASP A 77 -13.25 11.61 -5.15
C ASP A 77 -12.83 11.09 -6.53
N ILE A 78 -13.81 10.89 -7.41
CA ILE A 78 -13.57 10.41 -8.78
C ILE A 78 -13.72 11.50 -9.85
N ARG A 79 -13.84 12.78 -9.46
CA ARG A 79 -14.00 13.90 -10.39
C ARG A 79 -12.78 14.03 -11.31
N ALA A 80 -13.03 14.20 -12.60
CA ALA A 80 -11.99 14.47 -13.59
C ALA A 80 -12.59 15.21 -14.79
N GLN A 81 -11.74 15.88 -15.57
CA GLN A 81 -12.17 16.61 -16.76
C GLN A 81 -12.72 15.72 -17.88
N ASN A 82 -12.40 14.42 -17.87
CA ASN A 82 -12.85 13.48 -18.89
C ASN A 82 -13.16 12.09 -18.29
N LEU A 83 -13.96 11.30 -19.01
CA LEU A 83 -14.36 9.96 -18.59
C LEU A 83 -13.17 9.03 -18.34
N GLY A 84 -12.08 9.19 -19.09
CA GLY A 84 -10.85 8.41 -18.91
C GLY A 84 -10.20 8.67 -17.54
N GLY A 85 -10.13 9.93 -17.13
CA GLY A 85 -9.62 10.37 -15.84
C GLY A 85 -10.50 9.89 -14.68
N THR A 86 -11.82 9.97 -14.83
CA THR A 86 -12.78 9.46 -13.85
C THR A 86 -12.59 7.96 -13.64
N LYS A 87 -12.52 7.17 -14.72
CA LYS A 87 -12.27 5.72 -14.64
C LYS A 87 -10.91 5.40 -13.99
N LYS A 88 -9.88 6.19 -14.25
CA LYS A 88 -8.55 6.02 -13.65
C LYS A 88 -8.58 6.29 -12.14
N LYS A 89 -9.23 7.39 -11.72
CA LYS A 89 -9.40 7.72 -10.29
C LYS A 89 -10.26 6.67 -9.59
N LEU A 90 -11.38 6.25 -10.19
CA LEU A 90 -12.27 5.22 -9.65
C LEU A 90 -11.53 3.93 -9.29
N LYS A 91 -10.58 3.46 -10.12
CA LYS A 91 -9.78 2.27 -9.81
C LYS A 91 -9.00 2.36 -8.49
N THR A 92 -8.60 3.56 -8.09
CA THR A 92 -7.83 3.78 -6.85
C THR A 92 -8.75 4.17 -5.70
N GLU A 93 -9.69 5.08 -5.95
CA GLU A 93 -10.57 5.65 -4.94
C GLU A 93 -11.66 4.68 -4.46
N ILE A 94 -12.02 3.68 -5.26
CA ILE A 94 -12.90 2.58 -4.80
C ILE A 94 -12.29 1.84 -3.60
N LEU A 95 -10.95 1.80 -3.48
CA LEU A 95 -10.30 1.19 -2.32
C LEU A 95 -10.58 1.96 -1.03
N ARG A 96 -10.86 3.27 -1.09
CA ARG A 96 -11.27 4.06 0.09
C ARG A 96 -12.65 3.67 0.59
N LEU A 97 -13.55 3.27 -0.31
CA LEU A 97 -14.88 2.75 0.06
C LEU A 97 -14.77 1.31 0.57
N LEU A 98 -13.93 0.49 -0.07
CA LEU A 98 -13.76 -0.91 0.31
C LEU A 98 -13.03 -1.10 1.64
N ALA A 99 -12.09 -0.22 2.00
CA ALA A 99 -11.31 -0.35 3.23
C ALA A 99 -12.19 -0.41 4.50
N PRO A 100 -13.11 0.55 4.74
CA PRO A 100 -14.06 0.48 5.86
C PRO A 100 -14.94 -0.77 5.81
N ILE A 101 -15.43 -1.15 4.62
CA ILE A 101 -16.28 -2.33 4.44
C ILE A 101 -15.56 -3.63 4.82
N LEU A 102 -14.27 -3.72 4.48
CA LEU A 102 -13.42 -4.88 4.78
C LEU A 102 -12.73 -4.79 6.14
N ASN A 103 -13.00 -3.75 6.92
CA ASN A 103 -12.34 -3.46 8.20
C ASN A 103 -10.81 -3.48 8.10
N CYS A 104 -10.25 -2.88 7.05
CA CYS A 104 -8.81 -2.77 6.83
C CYS A 104 -8.41 -1.34 6.47
N ARG A 105 -7.12 -1.04 6.48
CA ARG A 105 -6.65 0.30 6.12
C ARG A 105 -6.62 0.44 4.60
N PHE A 106 -6.90 1.66 4.11
CA PHE A 106 -6.76 1.99 2.69
C PHE A 106 -5.37 1.63 2.13
N ASP A 107 -4.33 1.90 2.92
CA ASP A 107 -2.94 1.61 2.52
C ASP A 107 -2.72 0.11 2.30
N ASP A 108 -3.34 -0.75 3.09
CA ASP A 108 -3.19 -2.22 2.95
C ASP A 108 -3.73 -2.68 1.59
N LEU A 109 -4.86 -2.10 1.15
CA LEU A 109 -5.45 -2.40 -0.16
C LEU A 109 -4.61 -1.83 -1.30
N LYS A 110 -4.14 -0.59 -1.16
CA LYS A 110 -3.36 0.11 -2.20
C LYS A 110 -1.97 -0.49 -2.38
N GLN A 111 -1.33 -0.92 -1.30
CA GLN A 111 0.08 -1.33 -1.31
C GLN A 111 0.27 -2.84 -1.51
N ARG A 112 -0.78 -3.66 -1.43
CA ARG A 112 -0.70 -5.14 -1.54
C ARG A 112 0.17 -5.65 -2.70
N HIS A 113 0.09 -5.04 -3.88
CA HIS A 113 0.90 -5.49 -5.02
C HIS A 113 2.35 -4.94 -4.98
N ARG A 114 2.55 -3.71 -4.48
CA ARG A 114 3.87 -3.11 -4.32
C ARG A 114 4.67 -3.85 -3.27
N GLU A 115 4.08 -4.17 -2.13
CA GLU A 115 4.72 -4.92 -1.06
C GLU A 115 5.17 -6.30 -1.53
N ARG A 116 4.35 -7.01 -2.31
CA ARG A 116 4.74 -8.30 -2.90
C ARG A 116 5.96 -8.16 -3.80
N LYS A 117 5.98 -7.17 -4.69
CA LYS A 117 7.11 -6.91 -5.59
C LYS A 117 8.37 -6.50 -4.82
N VAL A 118 8.25 -5.64 -3.82
CA VAL A 118 9.38 -5.21 -2.98
C VAL A 118 9.94 -6.40 -2.19
N LYS A 119 9.07 -7.22 -1.57
CA LYS A 119 9.50 -8.44 -0.88
C LYS A 119 10.20 -9.40 -1.82
N GLN A 120 9.63 -9.67 -3.00
CA GLN A 120 10.26 -10.53 -4.01
C GLN A 120 11.60 -9.98 -4.50
N ALA A 121 11.69 -8.67 -4.76
CA ALA A 121 12.94 -8.03 -5.16
C ALA A 121 14.00 -8.14 -4.07
N LEU A 122 13.65 -7.89 -2.80
CA LEU A 122 14.56 -8.05 -1.65
C LEU A 122 15.06 -9.48 -1.51
N THR A 123 14.18 -10.49 -1.59
CA THR A 123 14.58 -11.90 -1.52
C THR A 123 15.53 -12.28 -2.66
N LEU A 124 15.25 -11.80 -3.88
CA LEU A 124 16.11 -12.05 -5.04
C LEU A 124 17.46 -11.36 -4.90
N SER A 125 17.48 -10.09 -4.49
CA SER A 125 18.72 -9.36 -4.22
C SER A 125 19.57 -10.07 -3.17
N PHE A 126 18.95 -10.55 -2.08
CA PHE A 126 19.64 -11.29 -1.04
C PHE A 126 20.25 -12.60 -1.57
N ALA A 127 19.50 -13.36 -2.38
CA ALA A 127 19.99 -14.59 -3.00
C ALA A 127 21.19 -14.33 -3.94
N ILE A 128 21.11 -13.27 -4.76
CA ILE A 128 22.20 -12.87 -5.66
C ILE A 128 23.44 -12.46 -4.87
N SER A 129 23.29 -11.63 -3.83
CA SER A 129 24.40 -11.23 -2.97
C SER A 129 25.08 -12.42 -2.29
N LEU A 130 24.29 -13.37 -1.80
CA LEU A 130 24.82 -14.60 -1.19
C LEU A 130 25.57 -15.45 -2.21
N PHE A 131 25.04 -15.59 -3.43
CA PHE A 131 25.71 -16.30 -4.51
C PHE A 131 27.07 -15.67 -4.87
N PHE A 132 27.13 -14.35 -5.02
CA PHE A 132 28.39 -13.66 -5.31
C PHE A 132 29.40 -13.73 -4.17
N LEU A 133 28.96 -13.72 -2.91
CA LEU A 133 29.84 -13.93 -1.75
C LEU A 133 30.44 -15.34 -1.77
N LEU A 134 29.62 -16.37 -1.99
CA LEU A 134 30.10 -17.75 -2.08
C LEU A 134 31.05 -17.94 -3.27
N PHE A 135 30.65 -17.47 -4.46
CA PHE A 135 31.48 -17.55 -5.66
C PHE A 135 32.80 -16.79 -5.51
N GLY A 136 32.76 -15.57 -4.95
CA GLY A 136 33.94 -14.77 -4.68
C GLY A 136 34.89 -15.44 -3.69
N SER A 137 34.37 -16.01 -2.61
CA SER A 137 35.16 -16.75 -1.61
C SER A 137 35.81 -18.00 -2.22
N TYR A 138 35.06 -18.76 -3.01
CA TYR A 138 35.56 -19.96 -3.68
C TYR A 138 36.62 -19.62 -4.73
N SER A 139 36.39 -18.58 -5.53
CA SER A 139 37.36 -18.09 -6.54
C SER A 139 38.66 -17.63 -5.89
N ALA A 140 38.58 -16.90 -4.77
CA ALA A 140 39.75 -16.49 -4.00
C ALA A 140 40.53 -17.69 -3.42
N TYR A 141 39.82 -18.68 -2.88
CA TYR A 141 40.42 -19.93 -2.40
C TYR A 141 41.12 -20.69 -3.53
N GLN A 142 40.46 -20.86 -4.67
CA GLN A 142 41.05 -21.52 -5.84
C GLN A 142 42.27 -20.77 -6.36
N ALA A 143 42.21 -19.43 -6.44
CA ALA A 143 43.34 -18.62 -6.87
C ALA A 143 44.55 -18.78 -5.92
N ALA A 144 44.32 -18.89 -4.61
CA ALA A 144 45.38 -19.19 -3.65
C ALA A 144 45.95 -20.60 -3.84
N MET A 145 45.10 -21.59 -4.10
CA MET A 145 45.52 -22.97 -4.32
C MET A 145 46.33 -23.16 -5.61
N ILE A 146 45.91 -22.53 -6.71
CA ILE A 146 46.63 -22.54 -7.99
C ILE A 146 48.03 -21.94 -7.84
N ARG A 147 48.16 -20.84 -7.07
CA ARG A 147 49.47 -20.24 -6.78
C ARG A 147 50.41 -21.25 -6.13
N GLN A 148 49.94 -21.98 -5.11
CA GLN A 148 50.75 -23.02 -4.47
C GLN A 148 51.13 -24.15 -5.44
N GLN A 149 50.18 -24.62 -6.27
CA GLN A 149 50.47 -25.67 -7.25
C GLN A 149 51.48 -25.22 -8.31
N SER A 150 51.44 -23.95 -8.72
CA SER A 150 52.38 -23.42 -9.71
C SER A 150 53.83 -23.40 -9.22
N GLU A 151 54.08 -23.17 -7.93
CA GLU A 151 55.42 -23.23 -7.36
C GLU A 151 55.95 -24.67 -7.28
N VAL A 152 55.10 -25.62 -6.85
CA VAL A 152 55.47 -27.04 -6.80
C VAL A 152 55.73 -27.62 -8.19
N ILE A 153 54.98 -27.20 -9.21
CA ILE A 153 55.22 -27.62 -10.60
C ILE A 153 56.57 -27.10 -11.10
N LYS A 154 56.95 -25.86 -10.75
CA LYS A 154 58.27 -25.31 -11.10
C LYS A 154 59.40 -26.12 -10.47
N GLU A 155 59.34 -26.40 -9.17
CA GLU A 155 60.38 -27.21 -8.49
C GLU A 155 60.50 -28.60 -9.12
N LYS A 156 59.39 -29.26 -9.45
CA LYS A 156 59.42 -30.56 -10.14
C LYS A 156 60.02 -30.47 -11.54
N SER A 157 59.71 -29.42 -12.30
CA SER A 157 60.32 -29.24 -13.63
C SER A 157 61.83 -29.01 -13.54
N GLU A 158 62.29 -28.24 -12.56
CA GLU A 158 63.73 -28.00 -12.32
C GLU A 158 64.44 -29.29 -11.88
N GLN A 159 63.82 -30.10 -11.01
CA GLN A 159 64.38 -31.40 -10.62
C GLN A 159 64.44 -32.41 -11.78
N VAL A 160 63.42 -32.44 -12.63
CA VAL A 160 63.42 -33.30 -13.83
C VAL A 160 64.52 -32.85 -14.79
N GLU A 161 64.69 -31.54 -14.98
CA GLU A 161 65.74 -30.98 -15.83
C GLU A 161 67.14 -31.29 -15.28
N GLN A 162 67.35 -31.19 -13.96
CA GLN A 162 68.60 -31.59 -13.31
C GLN A 162 68.87 -33.09 -13.48
N LYS A 163 67.88 -33.96 -13.25
CA LYS A 163 68.04 -35.40 -13.45
C LYS A 163 68.31 -35.78 -14.91
N SER A 164 67.70 -35.09 -15.88
CA SER A 164 68.03 -35.35 -17.29
C SER A 164 69.47 -34.98 -17.63
N LYS A 165 70.02 -33.92 -17.02
CA LYS A 165 71.41 -33.50 -17.21
C LYS A 165 72.43 -34.41 -16.51
N GLU A 166 72.03 -35.16 -15.48
CA GLU A 166 72.89 -36.16 -14.81
C GLU A 166 72.92 -37.53 -15.53
N VAL A 167 71.95 -37.79 -16.41
CA VAL A 167 71.84 -39.07 -17.16
C VAL A 167 72.52 -39.01 -18.54
N GLU A 168 72.85 -37.81 -19.00
CA GLU A 168 73.62 -37.53 -20.23
C GLU A 168 75.13 -37.47 -19.94
#